data_AF-A0A970M5K7-F1
#
_entry.id   AF-A0A970M5K7-F1
#
_cell.length_a   1.000
_cell.length_b   1.000
_cell.length_c   1.000
_cell.angle_alpha   90.00
_cell.angle_beta   90.00
_cell.angle_gamma   90.00
#
_symmetry.space_group_name_H-M   'P 1'
#
loop_
_entity.id
_entity.type
_entity.pdbx_description
1 polymer ?
#
loop_
_entity_poly.entity_id
_entity_poly.type
_entity_poly.pdbx_seq_one_letter_code
_entity_poly.pdbx_strand_id
1 'polypeptide(L)'
;MRRQISAWTWVALLALGTLVLSCQEEGDAVTADAPDDADTDNNANTDNNANTDGPQGSDSAQGPDNTQGSDDTPNSDATSTDAPEDTDTDDTAGTDDPANTDADTETDTGTDPPPVRVNICNEVVPESLHVDGIPAYQQCEASQNSPIWSNDGINTSTEKVDDTWVRTQGNSGYQCTEFARRYLLFVWGVQRVPNGNAGQWCDGTIPDGLEKRTEGVHGDVAVFAPGSCGASATTGHVVVVDSIDTAQNRVHFVEQNRPGRRSCLLDTVACFLHATANPN
;
A
#
# COMPACT_ATOMS: atom_id res chain seq x y z
N MET A 1 7.75 -54.07 46.95
CA MET A 1 7.99 -54.73 45.64
C MET A 1 7.84 -53.68 44.54
N ARG A 2 8.65 -53.85 43.48
CA ARG A 2 9.10 -52.89 42.46
C ARG A 2 7.99 -52.07 41.76
N ARG A 3 8.18 -50.76 41.65
CA ARG A 3 7.60 -49.92 40.59
C ARG A 3 8.65 -49.74 39.50
N GLN A 4 8.37 -50.19 38.28
CA GLN A 4 9.11 -49.80 37.08
C GLN A 4 8.24 -48.82 36.29
N ILE A 5 8.76 -47.62 36.07
CA ILE A 5 8.28 -46.69 35.06
C ILE A 5 9.41 -46.59 34.05
N SER A 6 9.23 -47.15 32.86
CA SER A 6 10.07 -46.90 31.71
C SER A 6 9.20 -46.72 30.48
N ALA A 7 9.35 -45.61 29.80
CA ALA A 7 9.69 -45.61 28.37
C ALA A 7 9.77 -44.15 27.92
N TRP A 8 11.01 -43.73 27.69
CA TRP A 8 11.34 -42.59 26.88
C TRP A 8 10.93 -42.93 25.44
N THR A 9 10.03 -42.14 24.85
CA THR A 9 9.79 -42.21 23.41
C THR A 9 10.24 -40.89 22.79
N TRP A 10 11.26 -41.04 21.95
CA TRP A 10 11.88 -40.03 21.11
C TRP A 10 10.83 -39.35 20.22
N VAL A 11 10.68 -38.03 20.37
CA VAL A 11 9.99 -37.21 19.36
C VAL A 11 11.01 -36.93 18.26
N ALA A 12 10.82 -37.56 17.11
CA ALA A 12 11.53 -37.26 15.90
C ALA A 12 11.13 -35.85 15.43
N LEU A 13 12.06 -34.90 15.54
CA LEU A 13 11.92 -33.55 15.01
C LEU A 13 12.01 -33.64 13.48
N LEU A 14 10.87 -33.65 12.81
CA LEU A 14 10.77 -33.37 11.37
C LEU A 14 11.22 -31.91 11.16
N ALA A 15 12.47 -31.73 10.74
CA ALA A 15 12.94 -30.48 10.17
C ALA A 15 12.28 -30.30 8.81
N LEU A 16 11.01 -29.88 8.81
CA LEU A 16 10.41 -29.23 7.66
C LEU A 16 11.25 -27.97 7.42
N GLY A 17 12.08 -28.02 6.38
CA GLY A 17 12.82 -26.88 5.89
C GLY A 17 11.84 -25.74 5.64
N THR A 18 11.74 -24.84 6.61
CA THR A 18 10.93 -23.65 6.49
C THR A 18 11.69 -22.82 5.46
N LEU A 19 11.18 -22.73 4.23
CA LEU A 19 11.62 -21.65 3.35
C LEU A 19 11.30 -20.36 4.11
N VAL A 20 12.34 -19.79 4.70
CA VAL A 20 12.32 -18.44 5.26
C VAL A 20 12.46 -17.53 4.05
N LEU A 21 11.36 -17.32 3.33
CA LEU A 21 11.32 -16.30 2.31
C LEU A 21 11.46 -14.94 3.00
N SER A 22 12.54 -14.24 2.66
CA SER A 22 12.86 -12.91 3.16
C SER A 22 11.86 -11.89 2.66
N CYS A 23 11.34 -11.07 3.56
CA CYS A 23 10.57 -9.88 3.21
C CYS A 23 11.51 -8.68 3.11
N GLN A 24 12.03 -8.45 1.91
CA GLN A 24 12.85 -7.28 1.63
C GLN A 24 12.23 -6.52 0.47
N GLU A 25 12.02 -5.22 0.66
CA GLU A 25 11.76 -4.33 -0.46
C GLU A 25 13.10 -4.01 -1.13
N GLU A 26 13.25 -4.35 -2.40
CA GLU A 26 14.39 -3.89 -3.20
C GLU A 26 14.12 -2.43 -3.58
N GLY A 27 14.99 -1.55 -3.12
CA GLY A 27 14.84 -0.11 -3.25
C GLY A 27 15.01 0.34 -4.70
N ASP A 28 13.96 0.25 -5.49
CA ASP A 28 13.75 1.19 -6.58
C ASP A 28 12.82 2.29 -6.06
N ALA A 29 13.37 3.49 -5.91
CA ALA A 29 12.54 4.67 -5.83
C ALA A 29 11.61 4.63 -7.05
N VAL A 30 10.31 4.43 -6.81
CA VAL A 30 9.30 4.79 -7.79
C VAL A 30 9.41 6.30 -7.88
N THR A 31 10.21 6.78 -8.83
CA THR A 31 9.88 8.05 -9.46
C THR A 31 8.47 7.84 -9.96
N ALA A 32 7.50 8.50 -9.32
CA ALA A 32 6.25 8.73 -9.99
C ALA A 32 6.63 9.30 -11.34
N ASP A 33 6.34 8.58 -12.42
CA ASP A 33 6.31 9.19 -13.74
C ASP A 33 5.35 10.36 -13.58
N ALA A 34 5.90 11.56 -13.50
CA ALA A 34 5.10 12.75 -13.61
C ALA A 34 4.38 12.65 -14.96
N PRO A 35 3.11 13.07 -15.06
CA PRO A 35 2.49 13.19 -16.36
C PRO A 35 3.37 14.11 -17.22
N ASP A 36 3.90 13.58 -18.31
CA ASP A 36 4.61 14.33 -19.35
C ASP A 36 3.60 15.28 -20.02
N ASP A 37 3.30 16.40 -19.35
CA ASP A 37 2.77 17.60 -19.96
C ASP A 37 3.96 18.44 -20.43
N ALA A 38 4.44 18.14 -21.65
CA ALA A 38 5.33 19.02 -22.38
C ALA A 38 5.04 18.93 -23.89
N ASP A 39 3.93 19.54 -24.28
CA ASP A 39 3.87 20.26 -25.54
C ASP A 39 4.84 21.45 -25.46
N THR A 40 6.05 21.31 -26.02
CA THR A 40 6.86 22.46 -26.39
C THR A 40 7.77 22.10 -27.56
N ASP A 41 7.36 22.55 -28.74
CA ASP A 41 8.22 22.76 -29.89
C ASP A 41 9.48 23.55 -29.48
N ASN A 42 10.67 22.98 -29.71
CA ASN A 42 11.83 23.81 -30.08
C ASN A 42 12.95 23.04 -30.80
N ASN A 43 12.95 23.26 -32.10
CA ASN A 43 14.07 23.28 -33.02
C ASN A 43 15.29 24.06 -32.45
N ALA A 44 16.42 23.39 -32.22
CA ALA A 44 17.74 24.00 -32.36
C ALA A 44 18.85 22.94 -32.55
N ASN A 45 19.29 22.85 -33.80
CA ASN A 45 20.62 22.46 -34.26
C ASN A 45 21.78 23.12 -33.47
N THR A 46 22.79 22.37 -33.01
CA THR A 46 24.23 22.67 -33.22
C THR A 46 25.20 21.61 -32.64
N ASP A 47 25.93 20.99 -33.57
CA ASP A 47 27.37 20.69 -33.63
C ASP A 47 28.18 20.15 -32.43
N ASN A 48 28.70 18.94 -32.68
CA ASN A 48 29.90 18.35 -32.07
C ASN A 48 31.14 19.25 -32.25
N ASN A 49 31.86 19.53 -31.17
CA ASN A 49 33.31 19.73 -31.26
C ASN A 49 34.02 19.26 -29.99
N ALA A 50 34.90 18.28 -30.17
CA ALA A 50 35.86 17.83 -29.18
C ALA A 50 37.07 18.77 -29.19
N ASN A 51 37.55 19.20 -28.02
CA ASN A 51 38.97 19.49 -27.86
C ASN A 51 39.45 19.29 -26.43
N THR A 52 40.65 18.74 -26.34
CA THR A 52 41.42 18.32 -25.18
C THR A 52 42.27 19.45 -24.58
N ASP A 53 42.84 19.16 -23.41
CA ASP A 53 44.04 19.74 -22.78
C ASP A 53 43.88 20.92 -21.81
N GLY A 54 44.06 20.58 -20.52
CA GLY A 54 45.26 21.05 -19.81
C GLY A 54 45.05 22.05 -18.65
N PRO A 55 45.71 21.86 -17.47
CA PRO A 55 45.35 22.52 -16.22
C PRO A 55 46.27 23.70 -15.84
N GLN A 56 45.73 24.65 -15.07
CA GLN A 56 46.37 25.67 -14.19
C GLN A 56 45.27 26.69 -13.82
N GLY A 57 45.15 27.30 -12.65
CA GLY A 57 45.87 27.33 -11.39
C GLY A 57 45.16 28.38 -10.51
N SER A 58 45.21 28.15 -9.19
CA SER A 58 45.28 29.14 -8.09
C SER A 58 44.54 30.50 -8.15
N ASP A 59 43.79 30.75 -7.07
CA ASP A 59 43.82 31.94 -6.19
C ASP A 59 42.56 32.81 -6.02
N SER A 60 42.23 32.95 -4.73
CA SER A 60 41.81 34.16 -4.00
C SER A 60 40.35 34.64 -4.05
N ALA A 61 39.69 34.37 -2.91
CA ALA A 61 38.85 35.22 -2.06
C ALA A 61 38.51 36.68 -2.48
N GLN A 62 37.26 37.05 -2.16
CA GLN A 62 36.64 38.36 -1.84
C GLN A 62 35.27 38.38 -2.55
N GLY A 63 34.12 38.70 -1.98
CA GLY A 63 33.63 39.22 -0.69
C GLY A 63 32.10 39.44 -0.88
N PRO A 64 31.32 39.64 0.19
CA PRO A 64 29.87 39.74 0.11
C PRO A 64 29.41 41.18 -0.19
N ASP A 65 28.19 41.34 -0.71
CA ASP A 65 27.21 42.42 -0.45
C ASP A 65 26.31 42.65 -1.69
N ASN A 66 25.00 42.41 -1.55
CA ASN A 66 24.04 43.45 -1.95
C ASN A 66 22.66 43.21 -1.32
N THR A 67 22.38 44.07 -0.37
CA THR A 67 21.09 44.65 0.02
C THR A 67 19.90 44.52 -0.94
N GLN A 68 18.77 44.10 -0.36
CA GLN A 68 17.57 44.93 -0.12
C GLN A 68 16.91 45.62 -1.33
N GLY A 69 15.72 45.15 -1.68
CA GLY A 69 14.78 45.81 -2.57
C GLY A 69 13.34 45.45 -2.20
N SER A 70 12.73 46.33 -1.40
CA SER A 70 11.29 46.44 -1.13
C SER A 70 10.52 46.78 -2.39
N ASP A 71 9.28 46.30 -2.51
CA ASP A 71 8.16 47.18 -2.84
C ASP A 71 6.81 46.51 -2.50
N ASP A 72 6.13 47.14 -1.55
CA ASP A 72 4.69 47.05 -1.34
C ASP A 72 3.96 47.68 -2.53
N THR A 73 2.82 47.11 -2.94
CA THR A 73 1.59 47.91 -3.06
C THR A 73 0.33 47.02 -3.14
N PRO A 74 -0.80 47.48 -2.56
CA PRO A 74 -2.05 46.74 -2.44
C PRO A 74 -3.11 47.18 -3.46
N ASN A 75 -4.06 46.31 -3.80
CA ASN A 75 -5.38 46.64 -4.36
C ASN A 75 -6.13 45.31 -4.60
N SER A 76 -7.44 45.16 -4.47
CA SER A 76 -8.56 46.01 -4.06
C SER A 76 -9.78 45.08 -3.97
N ASP A 77 -10.68 45.43 -3.07
CA ASP A 77 -12.06 44.97 -2.97
C ASP A 77 -12.77 44.70 -4.31
N ALA A 78 -13.59 43.65 -4.32
CA ALA A 78 -14.87 43.66 -5.02
C ALA A 78 -15.88 42.78 -4.27
N THR A 79 -16.70 43.47 -3.47
CA THR A 79 -18.03 43.08 -3.00
C THR A 79 -18.94 42.67 -4.15
N SER A 80 -19.75 41.61 -3.98
CA SER A 80 -21.05 41.50 -4.63
C SER A 80 -22.10 40.98 -3.64
N THR A 81 -23.11 41.84 -3.48
CA THR A 81 -24.33 41.76 -2.68
C THR A 81 -25.43 40.96 -3.38
N ASP A 82 -26.32 40.38 -2.56
CA ASP A 82 -27.78 40.18 -2.70
C ASP A 82 -28.32 39.53 -4.00
N ALA A 83 -29.28 38.60 -3.99
CA ALA A 83 -30.56 38.64 -3.27
C ALA A 83 -31.28 37.25 -3.35
N PRO A 84 -32.43 37.08 -2.66
CA PRO A 84 -33.07 35.81 -2.31
C PRO A 84 -34.30 35.47 -3.20
N GLU A 85 -35.13 34.54 -2.70
CA GLU A 85 -36.52 34.17 -3.08
C GLU A 85 -36.65 32.76 -3.70
N ASP A 86 -37.30 31.80 -3.01
CA ASP A 86 -38.77 31.56 -2.90
C ASP A 86 -39.13 30.53 -4.01
N THR A 87 -39.81 29.41 -3.79
CA THR A 87 -41.13 29.22 -3.16
C THR A 87 -41.38 27.74 -2.84
N ASP A 88 -42.12 27.54 -1.76
CA ASP A 88 -42.97 26.38 -1.45
C ASP A 88 -43.72 25.81 -2.67
N THR A 89 -43.94 24.49 -2.67
CA THR A 89 -45.29 23.95 -2.95
C THR A 89 -45.46 22.57 -2.32
N ASP A 90 -46.30 22.59 -1.29
CA ASP A 90 -47.08 21.49 -0.72
C ASP A 90 -48.13 20.97 -1.74
N ASP A 91 -48.87 19.92 -1.36
CA ASP A 91 -49.95 19.22 -2.10
C ASP A 91 -49.49 18.11 -3.07
N THR A 92 -49.97 16.85 -3.01
CA THR A 92 -51.24 16.34 -2.51
C THR A 92 -51.19 14.83 -2.30
N ALA A 93 -51.90 14.39 -1.27
CA ALA A 93 -52.39 13.02 -1.13
C ALA A 93 -53.38 12.69 -2.26
N GLY A 94 -53.31 11.48 -2.82
CA GLY A 94 -54.21 11.05 -3.89
C GLY A 94 -54.19 9.56 -4.17
N THR A 95 -55.15 8.87 -3.55
CA THR A 95 -55.91 7.69 -4.02
C THR A 95 -55.21 6.35 -4.22
N ASP A 96 -55.72 5.40 -3.43
CA ASP A 96 -55.73 3.95 -3.58
C ASP A 96 -55.98 3.48 -5.02
N ASP A 97 -55.08 2.63 -5.54
CA ASP A 97 -55.35 1.76 -6.68
C ASP A 97 -55.11 0.29 -6.29
N PRO A 98 -56.16 -0.51 -6.03
CA PRO A 98 -56.03 -1.92 -5.72
C PRO A 98 -56.33 -2.73 -6.97
N ALA A 99 -55.36 -2.85 -7.88
CA ALA A 99 -55.10 -4.03 -8.72
C ALA A 99 -54.22 -3.66 -9.92
N ASN A 100 -52.91 -3.83 -9.77
CA ASN A 100 -52.09 -4.21 -10.91
C ASN A 100 -51.20 -5.40 -10.54
N THR A 101 -51.81 -6.58 -10.62
CA THR A 101 -51.12 -7.86 -10.69
C THR A 101 -50.59 -8.06 -12.11
N ASP A 102 -49.44 -7.47 -12.39
CA ASP A 102 -48.51 -8.00 -13.38
C ASP A 102 -47.12 -7.94 -12.72
N ALA A 103 -46.88 -8.97 -11.90
CA ALA A 103 -45.58 -9.28 -11.37
C ALA A 103 -44.73 -9.85 -12.52
N ASP A 104 -44.25 -8.98 -13.40
CA ASP A 104 -43.04 -9.23 -14.17
C ASP A 104 -41.87 -9.19 -13.18
N THR A 105 -41.74 -10.29 -12.44
CA THR A 105 -40.50 -10.63 -11.76
C THR A 105 -39.54 -11.05 -12.87
N GLU A 106 -38.95 -10.07 -13.56
CA GLU A 106 -37.70 -10.31 -14.27
C GLU A 106 -36.71 -10.74 -13.20
N THR A 107 -36.61 -12.07 -13.06
CA THR A 107 -35.55 -12.70 -12.31
C THR A 107 -34.34 -12.48 -13.20
N ASP A 108 -33.70 -11.33 -13.03
CA ASP A 108 -32.37 -11.08 -13.54
C ASP A 108 -31.46 -12.12 -12.89
N THR A 109 -31.38 -13.29 -13.51
CA THR A 109 -30.34 -14.29 -13.28
C THR A 109 -29.06 -13.89 -14.02
N GLY A 110 -28.91 -12.61 -14.38
CA GLY A 110 -27.66 -11.97 -14.73
C GLY A 110 -26.70 -12.04 -13.54
N THR A 111 -26.23 -13.25 -13.24
CA THR A 111 -24.84 -13.42 -12.93
C THR A 111 -24.07 -12.96 -14.15
N ASP A 112 -23.91 -11.64 -14.30
CA ASP A 112 -22.70 -11.13 -14.90
C ASP A 112 -21.57 -11.94 -14.26
N PRO A 113 -20.74 -12.63 -15.06
CA PRO A 113 -19.63 -13.35 -14.51
C PRO A 113 -18.88 -12.35 -13.62
N PRO A 114 -18.57 -12.70 -12.36
CA PRO A 114 -17.83 -11.78 -11.50
C PRO A 114 -16.63 -11.27 -12.31
N PRO A 115 -16.32 -9.97 -12.23
CA PRO A 115 -15.27 -9.36 -13.04
C PRO A 115 -14.05 -10.27 -12.97
N VAL A 116 -13.49 -10.62 -14.15
CA VAL A 116 -12.37 -11.54 -14.24
C VAL A 116 -11.21 -10.90 -13.47
N ARG A 117 -10.99 -11.38 -12.24
CA ARG A 117 -9.86 -10.94 -11.43
C ARG A 117 -8.61 -11.53 -12.05
N VAL A 118 -7.82 -10.70 -12.71
CA VAL A 118 -6.53 -11.09 -13.25
C VAL A 118 -5.55 -11.06 -12.09
N ASN A 119 -5.01 -12.22 -11.73
CA ASN A 119 -3.88 -12.28 -10.83
C ASN A 119 -2.83 -13.23 -11.41
N ILE A 120 -1.56 -12.95 -11.13
CA ILE A 120 -0.41 -13.63 -11.74
C ILE A 120 -0.46 -15.16 -11.53
N CYS A 121 -1.04 -15.60 -10.42
CA CYS A 121 -1.06 -17.01 -10.04
C CYS A 121 -2.37 -17.73 -10.40
N ASN A 122 -3.31 -17.04 -11.07
CA ASN A 122 -4.67 -17.51 -11.36
C ASN A 122 -5.37 -18.13 -10.14
N GLU A 123 -5.10 -17.62 -8.95
CA GLU A 123 -5.68 -18.16 -7.73
C GLU A 123 -7.02 -17.52 -7.40
N VAL A 124 -7.91 -18.28 -6.77
CA VAL A 124 -9.12 -17.74 -6.15
C VAL A 124 -8.82 -17.53 -4.67
N VAL A 125 -8.61 -16.28 -4.29
CA VAL A 125 -8.33 -15.92 -2.88
C VAL A 125 -9.63 -15.99 -2.08
N PRO A 126 -9.69 -16.73 -0.96
CA PRO A 126 -10.85 -16.73 -0.07
C PRO A 126 -11.11 -15.35 0.55
N GLU A 127 -12.38 -15.00 0.78
CA GLU A 127 -12.76 -13.72 1.41
C GLU A 127 -12.10 -13.50 2.78
N SER A 128 -11.84 -14.58 3.53
CA SER A 128 -11.15 -14.50 4.83
C SER A 128 -9.71 -13.97 4.76
N LEU A 129 -9.11 -13.94 3.56
CA LEU A 129 -7.78 -13.39 3.29
C LEU A 129 -7.84 -11.99 2.62
N HIS A 130 -9.00 -11.34 2.68
CA HIS A 130 -9.16 -9.95 2.29
C HIS A 130 -9.10 -9.04 3.52
N VAL A 131 -8.62 -7.82 3.32
CA VAL A 131 -8.80 -6.68 4.23
C VAL A 131 -9.30 -5.53 3.37
N ASP A 132 -10.47 -4.98 3.70
CA ASP A 132 -11.13 -3.92 2.92
C ASP A 132 -11.25 -4.22 1.42
N GLY A 133 -11.52 -5.50 1.09
CA GLY A 133 -11.62 -5.96 -0.29
C GLY A 133 -10.27 -6.17 -1.01
N ILE A 134 -9.14 -5.89 -0.36
CA ILE A 134 -7.79 -6.14 -0.89
C ILE A 134 -7.33 -7.56 -0.53
N PRO A 135 -7.09 -8.44 -1.51
CA PRO A 135 -6.66 -9.82 -1.26
C PRO A 135 -5.16 -9.95 -0.96
N ALA A 136 -4.82 -10.87 -0.04
CA ALA A 136 -3.46 -11.36 0.15
C ALA A 136 -3.19 -12.61 -0.71
N TYR A 137 -2.32 -12.49 -1.71
CA TYR A 137 -2.02 -13.52 -2.69
C TYR A 137 -0.93 -14.51 -2.23
N GLN A 138 -1.04 -15.76 -2.67
CA GLN A 138 0.01 -16.76 -2.55
C GLN A 138 1.08 -16.54 -3.62
N GLN A 139 2.35 -16.59 -3.21
CA GLN A 139 3.44 -16.65 -4.19
C GLN A 139 3.38 -17.92 -5.02
N CYS A 140 3.44 -17.75 -6.33
CA CYS A 140 3.71 -18.79 -7.31
C CYS A 140 5.03 -18.51 -8.05
N GLU A 141 5.50 -19.48 -8.84
CA GLU A 141 6.75 -19.39 -9.61
C GLU A 141 6.83 -18.09 -10.44
N ALA A 142 5.75 -17.71 -11.11
CA ALA A 142 5.69 -16.49 -11.92
C ALA A 142 5.87 -15.19 -11.11
N SER A 143 5.56 -15.19 -9.81
CA SER A 143 5.69 -14.01 -8.95
C SER A 143 7.06 -13.90 -8.26
N GLN A 144 7.75 -15.01 -8.01
CA GLN A 144 8.92 -15.05 -7.10
C GLN A 144 10.10 -14.16 -7.49
N ASN A 145 10.24 -13.85 -8.78
CA ASN A 145 11.32 -13.01 -9.31
C ASN A 145 10.79 -11.94 -10.27
N SER A 146 9.54 -11.51 -10.05
CA SER A 146 8.86 -10.55 -10.92
C SER A 146 8.44 -9.32 -10.13
N PRO A 147 8.41 -8.14 -10.76
CA PRO A 147 7.71 -7.00 -10.19
C PRO A 147 6.21 -7.32 -10.09
N ILE A 148 5.52 -6.57 -9.25
CA ILE A 148 4.06 -6.58 -9.18
C ILE A 148 3.55 -5.21 -9.54
N TRP A 149 2.63 -5.20 -10.49
CA TRP A 149 1.83 -4.05 -10.89
C TRP A 149 0.37 -4.30 -10.49
N SER A 150 -0.34 -3.25 -10.13
CA SER A 150 -1.78 -3.29 -9.86
C SER A 150 -2.39 -1.94 -10.23
N ASN A 151 -3.68 -1.90 -10.60
CA ASN A 151 -4.41 -0.67 -10.94
C ASN A 151 -5.61 -0.40 -10.02
N ASP A 152 -5.99 -1.36 -9.20
CA ASP A 152 -7.14 -1.26 -8.28
C ASP A 152 -6.89 -1.95 -6.92
N GLY A 153 -5.66 -2.41 -6.68
CA GLY A 153 -5.28 -3.16 -5.51
C GLY A 153 -5.76 -4.61 -5.49
N ILE A 154 -6.52 -5.04 -6.49
CA ILE A 154 -7.02 -6.40 -6.66
C ILE A 154 -6.28 -7.04 -7.83
N ASN A 155 -6.46 -6.53 -9.05
CA ASN A 155 -5.84 -7.07 -10.24
C ASN A 155 -4.32 -6.88 -10.18
N THR A 156 -3.57 -7.93 -10.55
CA THR A 156 -2.11 -7.92 -10.52
C THR A 156 -1.50 -8.48 -11.79
N SER A 157 -0.33 -7.95 -12.14
CA SER A 157 0.43 -8.28 -13.35
C SER A 157 1.93 -8.21 -13.07
N THR A 158 2.71 -9.00 -13.82
CA THR A 158 4.18 -8.92 -13.81
C THR A 158 4.72 -7.81 -14.70
N GLU A 159 3.86 -7.13 -15.46
CA GLU A 159 4.20 -6.05 -16.38
C GLU A 159 3.17 -4.92 -16.27
N LYS A 160 3.59 -3.68 -16.55
CA LYS A 160 2.68 -2.54 -16.65
C LYS A 160 1.79 -2.73 -17.88
N VAL A 161 0.47 -2.85 -17.68
CA VAL A 161 -0.49 -3.08 -18.77
C VAL A 161 -0.82 -1.76 -19.50
N ASP A 162 -1.06 -0.70 -18.73
CA ASP A 162 -1.27 0.67 -19.20
C ASP A 162 -0.90 1.66 -18.08
N ASP A 163 -1.13 2.96 -18.29
CA ASP A 163 -0.73 4.02 -17.34
C ASP A 163 -1.51 4.05 -16.02
N THR A 164 -2.62 3.32 -15.92
CA THR A 164 -3.36 3.15 -14.65
C THR A 164 -2.70 2.12 -13.73
N TRP A 165 -1.79 1.30 -14.26
CA TRP A 165 -1.08 0.28 -13.48
C TRP A 165 0.15 0.89 -12.81
N VAL A 166 0.18 0.77 -11.48
CA VAL A 166 1.25 1.25 -10.62
C VAL A 166 2.01 0.06 -10.03
N ARG A 167 3.34 0.21 -9.93
CA ARG A 167 4.21 -0.83 -9.40
C ARG A 167 4.12 -0.87 -7.87
N THR A 168 3.62 -1.97 -7.33
CA THR A 168 3.52 -2.23 -5.88
C THR A 168 4.71 -3.02 -5.33
N GLN A 169 5.54 -3.61 -6.19
CA GLN A 169 6.81 -4.24 -5.79
C GLN A 169 7.77 -4.30 -6.99
N GLY A 170 9.04 -3.99 -6.78
CA GLY A 170 10.06 -3.98 -7.83
C GLY A 170 10.56 -5.37 -8.26
N ASN A 171 10.61 -6.32 -7.33
CA ASN A 171 11.06 -7.68 -7.54
C ASN A 171 10.58 -8.56 -6.37
N SER A 172 10.57 -9.88 -6.53
CA SER A 172 10.02 -10.82 -5.55
C SER A 172 8.59 -10.44 -5.21
N GLY A 173 7.71 -10.71 -6.15
CA GLY A 173 6.30 -10.44 -6.04
C GLY A 173 5.60 -11.21 -4.93
N TYR A 174 4.44 -10.71 -4.55
CA TYR A 174 3.63 -11.20 -3.45
C TYR A 174 4.38 -11.40 -2.12
N GLN A 175 5.35 -10.52 -1.83
CA GLN A 175 6.00 -10.45 -0.53
C GLN A 175 5.11 -9.70 0.47
N CYS A 176 5.47 -9.73 1.75
CA CYS A 176 4.67 -9.03 2.76
C CYS A 176 4.73 -7.50 2.61
N THR A 177 5.87 -6.96 2.14
CA THR A 177 6.01 -5.54 1.80
C THR A 177 5.11 -5.14 0.62
N GLU A 178 4.95 -6.01 -0.38
CA GLU A 178 4.07 -5.78 -1.52
C GLU A 178 2.62 -5.62 -1.08
N PHE A 179 2.13 -6.51 -0.21
CA PHE A 179 0.75 -6.44 0.29
C PHE A 179 0.51 -5.18 1.10
N ALA A 180 1.42 -4.84 2.02
CA ALA A 180 1.34 -3.62 2.80
C ALA A 180 1.32 -2.38 1.90
N ARG A 181 2.19 -2.33 0.88
CA ARG A 181 2.27 -1.22 -0.07
C ARG A 181 1.01 -1.11 -0.94
N ARG A 182 0.53 -2.23 -1.49
CA ARG A 182 -0.70 -2.28 -2.30
C ARG A 182 -1.91 -1.85 -1.48
N TYR A 183 -2.07 -2.38 -0.27
CA TYR A 183 -3.16 -1.98 0.63
C TYR A 183 -3.12 -0.48 0.95
N LEU A 184 -1.97 0.04 1.40
CA LEU A 184 -1.81 1.45 1.74
C LEU A 184 -2.05 2.38 0.54
N LEU A 185 -1.65 1.98 -0.66
CA LEU A 185 -1.85 2.76 -1.88
C LEU A 185 -3.33 2.84 -2.27
N PHE A 186 -4.02 1.71 -2.35
CA PHE A 186 -5.38 1.66 -2.91
C PHE A 186 -6.47 1.95 -1.90
N VAL A 187 -6.24 1.71 -0.61
CA VAL A 187 -7.22 2.01 0.46
C VAL A 187 -7.01 3.42 1.03
N TRP A 188 -5.75 3.86 1.15
CA TRP A 188 -5.40 5.09 1.88
C TRP A 188 -4.67 6.15 1.03
N GLY A 189 -4.41 5.89 -0.26
CA GLY A 189 -3.70 6.85 -1.12
C GLY A 189 -2.23 7.08 -0.76
N VAL A 190 -1.64 6.24 0.08
CA VAL A 190 -0.25 6.38 0.52
C VAL A 190 0.70 5.88 -0.57
N GLN A 191 1.44 6.79 -1.19
CA GLN A 191 2.28 6.47 -2.34
C GLN A 191 3.63 5.82 -1.99
N ARG A 192 4.11 6.01 -0.75
CA ARG A 192 5.45 5.59 -0.33
C ARG A 192 5.39 4.87 1.01
N VAL A 193 6.14 3.78 1.11
CA VAL A 193 6.36 3.02 2.34
C VAL A 193 7.85 3.05 2.70
N PRO A 194 8.23 2.73 3.95
CA PRO A 194 9.64 2.56 4.31
C PRO A 194 10.29 1.46 3.46
N ASN A 195 11.51 1.69 3.00
CA ASN A 195 12.24 0.71 2.18
C ASN A 195 13.06 -0.28 3.03
N GLY A 196 13.48 -1.39 2.42
CA GLY A 196 14.43 -2.35 3.00
C GLY A 196 13.74 -3.51 3.72
N ASN A 197 14.38 -4.02 4.79
CA ASN A 197 13.84 -5.14 5.55
C ASN A 197 12.58 -4.73 6.29
N ALA A 198 11.52 -5.52 6.14
CA ALA A 198 10.20 -5.27 6.73
C ALA A 198 10.27 -4.97 8.25
N GLY A 199 11.05 -5.74 9.01
CA GLY A 199 11.18 -5.58 10.46
C GLY A 199 11.92 -4.33 10.92
N GLN A 200 12.48 -3.55 9.99
CA GLN A 200 13.21 -2.30 10.27
C GLN A 200 12.39 -1.06 9.86
N TRP A 201 11.16 -1.23 9.37
CA TRP A 201 10.31 -0.13 8.93
C TRP A 201 10.02 0.90 10.04
N CYS A 202 10.05 0.49 11.31
CA CYS A 202 9.89 1.38 12.47
C CYS A 202 11.12 2.27 12.77
N ASP A 203 12.30 1.87 12.29
CA ASP A 203 13.58 2.49 12.62
C ASP A 203 14.01 3.54 11.59
N GLY A 204 13.46 3.45 10.38
CA GLY A 204 13.74 4.37 9.29
C GLY A 204 12.93 5.67 9.36
N THR A 205 13.19 6.55 8.39
CA THR A 205 12.33 7.71 8.13
C THR A 205 10.96 7.24 7.67
N ILE A 206 9.91 7.66 8.37
CA ILE A 206 8.53 7.38 7.98
C ILE A 206 8.14 8.34 6.84
N PRO A 207 7.70 7.84 5.68
CA PRO A 207 7.26 8.70 4.57
C PRO A 207 6.01 9.52 4.90
N ASP A 208 5.80 10.60 4.15
CA ASP A 208 4.57 11.39 4.22
C ASP A 208 3.33 10.53 3.94
N GLY A 209 2.24 10.83 4.65
CA GLY A 209 1.01 10.03 4.62
C GLY A 209 1.02 8.84 5.59
N LEU A 210 2.14 8.59 6.27
CA LEU A 210 2.24 7.61 7.36
C LEU A 210 2.69 8.27 8.66
N GLU A 211 2.22 7.74 9.78
CA GLU A 211 2.76 8.05 11.09
C GLU A 211 3.03 6.78 11.89
N LYS A 212 4.07 6.80 12.72
CA LYS A 212 4.40 5.69 13.60
C LYS A 212 3.61 5.81 14.90
N ARG A 213 2.91 4.74 15.29
CA ARG A 213 2.14 4.61 16.54
C ARG A 213 2.57 3.41 17.37
N THR A 214 2.22 3.45 18.65
CA THR A 214 2.37 2.33 19.61
C THR A 214 1.08 1.56 19.81
N GLU A 215 -0.06 2.16 19.48
CA GLU A 215 -1.38 1.54 19.53
C GLU A 215 -1.88 1.39 18.10
N GLY A 216 -2.31 0.18 17.75
CA GLY A 216 -2.82 -0.14 16.42
C GLY A 216 -4.33 0.02 16.33
N VAL A 217 -4.81 0.19 15.11
CA VAL A 217 -6.22 0.06 14.72
C VAL A 217 -6.35 -0.78 13.45
N HIS A 218 -7.58 -1.15 13.09
CA HIS A 218 -7.86 -1.76 11.78
C HIS A 218 -7.31 -0.88 10.64
N GLY A 219 -6.67 -1.52 9.66
CA GLY A 219 -6.04 -0.86 8.52
C GLY A 219 -4.61 -0.35 8.75
N ASP A 220 -4.10 -0.38 9.98
CA ASP A 220 -2.68 -0.10 10.21
C ASP A 220 -1.79 -1.21 9.60
N VAL A 221 -0.55 -0.86 9.28
CA VAL A 221 0.49 -1.86 9.03
C VAL A 221 1.23 -2.16 10.33
N ALA A 222 1.12 -3.38 10.84
CA ALA A 222 1.90 -3.82 11.99
C ALA A 222 3.27 -4.33 11.53
N VAL A 223 4.33 -3.85 12.20
CA VAL A 223 5.71 -4.23 11.91
C VAL A 223 6.21 -5.22 12.96
N PHE A 224 6.72 -6.37 12.52
CA PHE A 224 7.35 -7.37 13.38
C PHE A 224 8.86 -7.39 13.18
N ALA A 225 9.58 -7.20 14.28
CA ALA A 225 11.03 -7.33 14.31
C ALA A 225 11.49 -8.75 13.89
N PRO A 226 12.75 -8.93 13.45
CA PRO A 226 13.25 -10.24 13.07
C PRO A 226 13.06 -11.32 14.15
N GLY A 227 12.42 -12.43 13.78
CA GLY A 227 12.13 -13.57 14.66
C GLY A 227 10.89 -13.45 15.55
N SER A 228 10.26 -12.27 15.63
CA SER A 228 9.03 -12.06 16.40
C SER A 228 7.81 -12.61 15.66
N CYS A 229 6.82 -13.18 16.38
CA CYS A 229 5.54 -13.60 15.78
C CYS A 229 5.70 -14.54 14.55
N GLY A 230 6.77 -15.34 14.48
CA GLY A 230 7.03 -16.22 13.33
C GLY A 230 7.57 -15.51 12.08
N ALA A 231 7.93 -14.23 12.19
CA ALA A 231 8.66 -13.47 11.19
C ALA A 231 10.03 -14.09 10.88
N SER A 232 10.57 -13.75 9.70
CA SER A 232 11.93 -14.12 9.33
C SER A 232 12.94 -13.62 10.38
N ALA A 233 13.87 -14.47 10.78
CA ALA A 233 14.94 -14.11 11.72
C ALA A 233 15.93 -13.08 11.15
N THR A 234 15.90 -12.83 9.84
CA THR A 234 16.80 -11.89 9.17
C THR A 234 16.08 -10.60 8.77
N THR A 235 14.86 -10.72 8.22
CA THR A 235 14.18 -9.58 7.56
C THR A 235 12.99 -9.03 8.34
N GLY A 236 12.52 -9.74 9.37
CA GLY A 236 11.26 -9.40 10.02
C GLY A 236 10.05 -9.65 9.12
N HIS A 237 8.96 -8.92 9.36
CA HIS A 237 7.70 -9.05 8.62
C HIS A 237 6.81 -7.83 8.80
N VAL A 238 5.93 -7.56 7.85
CA VAL A 238 4.86 -6.55 7.96
C VAL A 238 3.55 -7.17 7.55
N VAL A 239 2.45 -6.74 8.17
CA VAL A 239 1.10 -7.28 7.95
C VAL A 239 0.08 -6.15 8.00
N VAL A 240 -1.10 -6.36 7.42
CA VAL A 240 -2.22 -5.42 7.55
C VAL A 240 -3.10 -5.85 8.71
N VAL A 241 -3.33 -4.94 9.65
CA VAL A 241 -4.15 -5.17 10.85
C VAL A 241 -5.61 -5.27 10.45
N ASP A 242 -6.22 -6.39 10.80
CA ASP A 242 -7.65 -6.62 10.64
C ASP A 242 -8.43 -6.26 11.92
N SER A 243 -7.87 -6.53 13.11
CA SER A 243 -8.49 -6.09 14.37
C SER A 243 -7.52 -6.13 15.54
N ILE A 244 -7.84 -5.38 16.59
CA ILE A 244 -7.09 -5.37 17.85
C ILE A 244 -8.01 -5.86 18.98
N ASP A 245 -7.60 -6.95 19.63
CA ASP A 245 -8.26 -7.47 20.84
C ASP A 245 -7.43 -7.08 22.06
N THR A 246 -7.76 -5.92 22.65
CA THR A 246 -7.08 -5.41 23.84
C THR A 246 -7.37 -6.24 25.09
N ALA A 247 -8.49 -6.96 25.14
CA ALA A 247 -8.84 -7.83 26.25
C ALA A 247 -7.94 -9.07 26.30
N GLN A 248 -7.55 -9.58 25.13
CA GLN A 248 -6.63 -10.72 24.99
C GLN A 248 -5.18 -10.31 24.72
N ASN A 249 -4.89 -9.01 24.64
CA ASN A 249 -3.59 -8.47 24.27
C ASN A 249 -3.10 -9.01 22.91
N ARG A 250 -3.98 -9.02 21.89
CA ARG A 250 -3.72 -9.60 20.57
C ARG A 250 -3.96 -8.62 19.43
N VAL A 251 -3.14 -8.76 18.39
CA VAL A 251 -3.37 -8.20 17.05
C VAL A 251 -3.78 -9.33 16.13
N HIS A 252 -4.88 -9.13 15.40
CA HIS A 252 -5.34 -10.00 14.32
C HIS A 252 -5.04 -9.31 12.99
N PHE A 253 -4.51 -10.05 12.03
CA PHE A 253 -4.00 -9.49 10.80
C PHE A 253 -4.11 -10.48 9.64
N VAL A 254 -4.05 -9.92 8.44
CA VAL A 254 -3.86 -10.67 7.20
C VAL A 254 -2.44 -10.40 6.70
N GLU A 255 -1.77 -11.47 6.26
CA GLU A 255 -0.40 -11.40 5.76
C GLU A 255 -0.30 -11.98 4.36
N GLN A 256 0.76 -11.61 3.64
CA GLN A 256 1.17 -12.20 2.36
C GLN A 256 2.57 -12.83 2.53
N ASN A 257 3.13 -13.50 1.50
CA ASN A 257 4.30 -14.40 1.57
C ASN A 257 4.00 -15.74 2.28
N ARG A 258 3.13 -15.70 3.31
CA ARG A 258 2.48 -16.87 3.92
C ARG A 258 0.99 -16.57 4.07
N PRO A 259 0.24 -16.46 2.96
CA PRO A 259 -1.11 -15.90 2.97
C PRO A 259 -2.00 -16.60 3.99
N GLY A 260 -2.57 -15.79 4.87
CA GLY A 260 -3.26 -16.29 6.03
C GLY A 260 -3.79 -15.17 6.89
N ARG A 261 -4.86 -15.49 7.62
CA ARG A 261 -5.33 -14.68 8.74
C ARG A 261 -4.75 -15.27 10.02
N ARG A 262 -3.97 -14.47 10.74
CA ARG A 262 -3.24 -14.91 11.94
C ARG A 262 -3.39 -13.89 13.06
N SER A 263 -2.88 -14.25 14.23
CA SER A 263 -2.80 -13.32 15.36
C SER A 263 -1.59 -13.59 16.24
N CYS A 264 -1.10 -12.53 16.85
CA CYS A 264 0.03 -12.53 17.78
C CYS A 264 -0.25 -11.61 18.98
N LEU A 265 0.60 -11.71 20.00
CA LEU A 265 0.52 -10.80 21.14
C LEU A 265 0.94 -9.39 20.72
N LEU A 266 0.28 -8.36 21.27
CA LEU A 266 0.59 -6.96 20.92
C LEU A 266 2.03 -6.56 21.27
N ASP A 267 2.61 -7.15 22.31
CA ASP A 267 4.01 -6.89 22.72
C ASP A 267 5.06 -7.40 21.73
N THR A 268 4.65 -8.20 20.73
CA THR A 268 5.53 -8.65 19.65
C THR A 268 5.60 -7.67 18.48
N VAL A 269 4.69 -6.69 18.43
CA VAL A 269 4.65 -5.64 17.41
C VAL A 269 5.67 -4.56 17.77
N ALA A 270 6.59 -4.26 16.86
CA ALA A 270 7.60 -3.23 17.07
C ALA A 270 7.00 -1.81 16.96
N CYS A 271 6.11 -1.61 15.99
CA CYS A 271 5.27 -0.42 15.86
C CYS A 271 4.10 -0.69 14.91
N PHE A 272 3.15 0.25 14.89
CA PHE A 272 2.13 0.35 13.87
C PHE A 272 2.45 1.55 12.96
N LEU A 273 2.30 1.37 11.66
CA LEU A 273 2.30 2.47 10.69
C LEU A 273 0.85 2.76 10.33
N HIS A 274 0.39 3.94 10.75
CA HIS A 274 -0.96 4.42 10.53
C HIS A 274 -0.98 5.37 9.34
N ALA A 275 -1.94 5.16 8.43
CA ALA A 275 -2.18 6.10 7.35
C ALA A 275 -2.80 7.40 7.88
N THR A 276 -2.18 8.53 7.57
CA THR A 276 -2.71 9.88 7.88
C THR A 276 -3.30 10.55 6.66
N ALA A 277 -3.12 9.97 5.47
CA ALA A 277 -3.80 10.38 4.25
C ALA A 277 -5.28 9.98 4.32
N ASN A 278 -6.16 10.84 3.81
CA ASN A 278 -7.60 10.56 3.78
C ASN A 278 -7.89 9.31 2.94
N PRO A 279 -8.86 8.48 3.34
CA PRO A 279 -9.43 7.48 2.44
C PRO A 279 -10.00 8.21 1.22
N ASN A 280 -9.62 7.79 0.01
CA ASN A 280 -10.17 8.31 -1.24
C ASN A 280 -11.63 7.88 -1.43
#